data_AF-A0A938P9J3-F1
#
_entry.id   AF-A0A938P9J3-F1
#
_cell.length_a   1.000
_cell.length_b   1.000
_cell.length_c   1.000
_cell.angle_alpha   90.00
_cell.angle_beta   90.00
_cell.angle_gamma   90.00
#
_symmetry.space_group_name_H-M   'P 1'
#
loop_
_entity.id
_entity.type
_entity.pdbx_description
1 polymer ?
#
loop_
_entity_poly.entity_id
_entity_poly.type
_entity_poly.pdbx_seq_one_letter_code
_entity_poly.pdbx_strand_id
1 'polypeptide(L)' 'MLMSVQAILSTTGEIHLLEPVHVGHSCRAIVTIFDAPDVSETALLSQEALAHDWERPEEDVAWAHLQ' A
#
# COMPACT_ATOMS: atom_id res chain seq x y z
N MET A 1 3.93 -20.08 8.84
CA MET A 1 4.51 -18.91 8.14
C MET A 1 3.35 -18.03 7.72
N LEU A 2 3.39 -16.73 8.00
CA LEU A 2 2.35 -15.78 7.58
C LEU A 2 2.89 -15.05 6.36
N MET A 3 2.12 -15.06 5.27
CA MET A 3 2.49 -14.44 3.99
C MET A 3 1.29 -13.62 3.52
N SER A 4 1.55 -12.37 3.15
CA SER A 4 0.57 -11.48 2.52
C SER A 4 0.98 -11.28 1.08
N VAL A 5 0.02 -11.39 0.17
CA VAL A 5 0.22 -11.32 -1.27
C VAL A 5 -0.76 -10.33 -1.84
N GLN A 6 -0.32 -9.55 -2.84
CA GLN A 6 -1.22 -8.64 -3.53
C GLN A 6 -1.98 -9.37 -4.63
N ALA A 7 -3.26 -9.02 -4.75
CA ALA A 7 -4.16 -9.58 -5.73
C ALA A 7 -5.19 -8.53 -6.14
N ILE A 8 -5.71 -8.69 -7.35
CA ILE A 8 -6.83 -7.89 -7.86
C ILE A 8 -8.11 -8.72 -7.69
N LEU A 9 -9.11 -8.13 -7.04
CA LEU A 9 -10.46 -8.67 -6.99
C LEU A 9 -11.27 -8.08 -8.15
N SER A 10 -11.77 -8.95 -9.03
CA SER A 10 -12.68 -8.53 -10.09
C SER A 10 -14.10 -8.30 -9.55
N THR A 11 -14.90 -7.55 -10.31
CA THR A 11 -16.33 -7.36 -10.01
C THR A 11 -17.15 -8.64 -10.09
N THR A 12 -16.62 -9.69 -10.74
CA THR A 12 -17.21 -11.03 -10.79
C THR A 12 -16.89 -11.86 -9.56
N GLY A 13 -16.02 -11.38 -8.66
CA GLY A 13 -15.58 -12.07 -7.45
C GLY A 13 -14.36 -12.97 -7.66
N GLU A 14 -13.72 -12.93 -8.83
CA GLU A 14 -12.49 -13.67 -9.11
C GLU A 14 -11.28 -12.94 -8.55
N ILE A 15 -10.37 -13.70 -7.92
CA ILE A 15 -9.14 -13.16 -7.33
C ILE A 15 -7.97 -13.53 -8.26
N HIS A 16 -7.30 -12.51 -8.79
CA HIS A 16 -6.12 -12.67 -9.61
C HIS A 16 -4.89 -12.25 -8.81
N LEU A 17 -4.04 -13.23 -8.48
CA LEU A 17 -2.76 -12.97 -7.83
C LEU A 17 -1.85 -12.19 -8.78
N LEU A 18 -1.23 -11.12 -8.29
CA LEU A 18 -0.25 -10.36 -9.09
C LEU A 18 1.04 -11.15 -9.31
N GLU A 19 1.39 -12.00 -8.34
CA GLU A 19 2.57 -12.85 -8.36
C GLU A 19 2.19 -14.30 -8.01
N PRO A 20 2.84 -15.31 -8.60
CA PRO A 20 2.55 -16.70 -8.31
C PRO A 20 2.99 -17.08 -6.89
N VAL A 21 2.04 -17.56 -6.10
CA VAL A 21 2.27 -17.99 -4.72
C VAL A 21 2.42 -19.50 -4.68
N HIS A 22 3.58 -19.97 -4.22
CA HIS A 22 3.87 -21.39 -4.08
C HIS A 22 3.74 -21.81 -2.62
N VAL A 23 2.72 -22.61 -2.32
CA VAL A 23 2.55 -23.25 -1.01
C VAL A 23 2.88 -24.74 -1.12
N GLY A 24 3.71 -25.25 -0.22
CA GLY A 24 4.13 -26.66 -0.24
C GLY A 24 3.07 -27.66 0.23
N HIS A 25 1.91 -27.18 0.69
CA HIS A 25 0.78 -27.98 1.16
C HIS A 25 -0.52 -27.17 1.08
N SER A 26 -1.66 -27.84 1.10
CA SER A 26 -2.97 -27.16 1.18
C SER A 26 -3.11 -26.43 2.51
N CYS A 27 -3.39 -25.13 2.45
CA CYS A 27 -3.53 -24.27 3.62
C CYS A 27 -4.77 -23.39 3.52
N ARG A 28 -5.22 -22.87 4.66
CA ARG A 28 -6.30 -21.87 4.73
C ARG A 28 -5.71 -20.49 4.42
N ALA A 29 -6.41 -19.73 3.59
CA ALA A 29 -6.09 -18.34 3.29
C ALA A 29 -7.17 -17.40 3.86
N ILE A 30 -6.78 -16.17 4.14
CA ILE A 30 -7.68 -15.06 4.48
C ILE A 30 -7.54 -14.02 3.38
N VAL A 31 -8.68 -13.56 2.86
CA VAL A 31 -8.72 -12.48 1.86
C VAL A 31 -9.17 -11.22 2.58
N THR A 32 -8.34 -10.18 2.51
CA THR A 32 -8.66 -8.84 3.00
C THR A 32 -8.86 -7.94 1.80
N ILE A 33 -10.03 -7.31 1.69
CA ILE A 33 -10.37 -6.40 0.61
C ILE A 33 -10.14 -4.98 1.11
N PHE A 34 -9.40 -4.20 0.33
CA PHE A 34 -9.27 -2.77 0.54
C PHE A 34 -10.09 -2.09 -0.56
N ASP A 35 -11.09 -1.30 -0.18
CA ASP A 35 -11.61 -0.31 -1.10
C ASP A 35 -10.48 0.69 -1.35
N ALA A 36 -10.16 0.93 -2.63
CA ALA A 36 -9.22 1.99 -2.96
C ALA A 36 -9.69 3.24 -2.23
N PRO A 37 -8.81 3.94 -1.47
CA PRO A 37 -9.21 5.21 -0.92
C PRO A 37 -9.64 6.05 -2.11
N ASP A 38 -10.88 6.53 -2.08
CA ASP A 38 -11.27 7.66 -2.92
C ASP A 38 -10.24 8.72 -2.57
N VAL A 39 -9.25 8.92 -3.45
CA VAL A 39 -8.14 9.80 -3.15
C VAL A 39 -8.79 11.17 -3.11
N SER A 40 -9.13 11.59 -1.89
CA SER A 40 -9.86 12.82 -1.69
C SER A 40 -9.08 13.91 -2.39
N GLU A 41 -9.74 14.70 -3.23
CA GLU A 41 -9.10 15.82 -3.93
C GLU A 41 -8.33 16.72 -2.94
N THR A 42 -8.81 16.79 -1.69
CA THR A 42 -8.12 17.43 -0.57
C THR A 42 -6.78 16.79 -0.21
N ALA A 43 -6.63 15.47 -0.28
CA ALA A 43 -5.36 14.78 -0.05
C ALA A 43 -4.34 15.08 -1.17
N LEU A 44 -4.77 15.18 -2.43
CA LEU A 44 -3.90 15.58 -3.55
C LEU A 44 -3.45 17.04 -3.42
N LEU A 45 -4.38 17.94 -3.08
CA LEU A 45 -4.05 19.36 -2.84
C LEU A 45 -3.16 19.55 -1.61
N SER A 46 -3.35 18.74 -0.57
CA SER A 46 -2.51 18.76 0.63
C SER A 46 -1.12 18.21 0.35
N GLN A 47 -0.99 17.20 -0.52
CA GLN A 47 0.32 16.67 -0.93
C GLN A 47 1.18 17.75 -1.58
N GLU A 48 0.62 18.49 -2.55
CA GLU A 48 1.35 19.57 -3.23
C GLU A 48 1.70 20.72 -2.27
N ALA A 49 0.79 21.08 -1.37
CA ALA A 49 1.03 22.12 -0.37
C ALA A 49 2.11 21.74 0.66
N LEU A 50 2.14 20.47 1.10
CA LEU A 50 3.09 19.98 2.11
C LEU A 50 4.46 19.65 1.52
N ALA A 51 4.54 19.23 0.26
CA ALA A 51 5.80 18.88 -0.40
C ALA A 51 6.83 20.03 -0.36
N HIS A 52 6.37 21.27 -0.47
CA HIS A 52 7.24 22.45 -0.42
C HIS A 52 8.03 22.61 0.89
N ASP A 53 7.42 22.27 2.03
CA ASP A 53 8.07 22.39 3.33
C ASP A 53 8.72 21.07 3.78
N TRP A 54 8.15 19.94 3.35
CA TRP A 54 8.53 18.61 3.83
C TRP A 54 9.63 17.93 3.01
N GLU A 55 9.76 18.24 1.71
CA GLU A 55 10.83 17.69 0.85
C GLU A 55 12.13 18.52 0.92
N ARG A 56 12.26 19.33 1.97
CA ARG A 56 13.46 20.15 2.15
C ARG A 56 14.62 19.27 2.63
N PRO A 57 15.85 19.46 2.10
CA PRO A 57 17.02 18.69 2.53
C PRO A 57 17.31 18.80 4.04
N GLU A 58 16.85 19.89 4.67
CA GLU A 58 17.00 20.09 6.12
C GLU A 58 16.11 19.13 6.93
N GLU A 59 14.93 18.79 6.41
CA GLU A 59 14.01 17.81 7.03
C GLU A 59 14.57 16.39 6.92
N ASP A 60 15.15 16.02 5.77
CA ASP A 60 15.82 14.73 5.61
C ASP A 60 16.94 14.50 6.65
N VAL A 61 17.72 15.55 6.93
CA VAL A 61 18.76 15.52 7.97
C VAL A 61 18.13 15.43 9.36
N ALA A 62 17.09 16.22 9.64
CA ALA A 62 16.38 16.17 10.92
C ALA A 62 15.80 14.78 11.21
N TRP A 63 15.30 14.09 10.18
CA TRP A 63 14.73 12.75 10.28
C TRP A 63 15.78 11.66 10.44
N ALA A 64 16.92 11.80 9.77
CA ALA A 64 18.05 10.89 9.93
C ALA A 64 18.56 10.83 11.39
N HIS A 65 18.32 11.87 12.18
CA HIS A 65 18.70 11.93 13.60
C HIS A 65 17.71 11.24 14.55
N LEU A 66 16.57 10.72 14.06
CA LEU A 66 15.52 10.09 14.88
C LEU A 66 15.50 8.55 14.78
N GLN A 67 16.45 7.93 14.06
CA GLN A 67 16.62 6.47 13.99
C GLN A 67 17.48 5.89 15.12
#